data_AF-A0A0L8GW90-F1
#
_entry.id   AF-A0A0L8GW90-F1
#
_cell.length_a   1.000
_cell.length_b   1.000
_cell.length_c   1.000
_cell.angle_alpha   90.00
_cell.angle_beta   90.00
_cell.angle_gamma   90.00
#
_symmetry.space_group_name_H-M   'P 1'
#
loop_
_entity.id
_entity.type
_entity.pdbx_description
1 polymer ?
#
loop_
_entity_poly.entity_id
_entity_poly.type
_entity_poly.pdbx_seq_one_letter_code
_entity_poly.pdbx_strand_id
1 'polypeptide(L)'
;MAGLRDCVARYFPFQNIQDVVKLFEEQLNKPEDPDLTLLSIVLGAIENILTVNRTVLTDVDCSKSLEPIFPAIEFSTVEVLYNKFVTIVKSSVDLTEYKSEYATRELVKKVSDVIWSSLTRSNYKDKAHLQSLYSFLTGKSIL
;
A
#
# COMPACT_ATOMS: atom_id res chain seq x y z
N MET A 1 11.80 -14.80 6.76
CA MET A 1 11.58 -13.36 6.57
C MET A 1 10.74 -13.19 5.31
N ALA A 2 9.45 -12.88 5.43
CA ALA A 2 8.64 -12.51 4.26
C ALA A 2 8.98 -11.06 3.90
N GLY A 3 10.11 -10.87 3.23
CA GLY A 3 10.44 -9.62 2.54
C GLY A 3 9.73 -9.60 1.19
N LEU A 4 9.61 -8.41 0.61
CA LEU A 4 9.07 -8.25 -0.74
C LEU A 4 9.93 -9.09 -1.70
N ARG A 5 9.33 -10.08 -2.35
CA ARG A 5 10.07 -11.09 -3.13
C ARG A 5 10.71 -10.44 -4.35
N ASP A 6 11.92 -10.85 -4.71
CA ASP A 6 12.63 -10.40 -5.92
C ASP A 6 11.82 -10.58 -7.23
N CYS A 7 10.83 -11.49 -7.24
CA CYS A 7 9.90 -11.65 -8.37
C CYS A 7 9.01 -10.43 -8.58
N VAL A 8 8.67 -9.69 -7.53
CA VAL A 8 7.86 -8.47 -7.59
C VAL A 8 8.67 -7.31 -8.16
N ALA A 9 9.96 -7.21 -7.84
CA ALA A 9 10.84 -6.15 -8.32
C ALA A 9 10.92 -6.08 -9.86
N ARG A 10 10.69 -7.20 -10.55
CA ARG A 10 10.71 -7.29 -12.03
C ARG A 10 9.59 -6.53 -12.71
N TYR A 11 8.50 -6.23 -12.01
CA TYR A 11 7.35 -5.50 -12.54
C TYR A 11 7.53 -3.98 -12.43
N PHE A 12 8.61 -3.54 -11.78
CA PHE A 12 8.91 -2.13 -11.59
C PHE A 12 9.95 -1.64 -12.60
N PRO A 13 9.89 -0.35 -12.98
CA PRO A 13 8.87 0.63 -12.58
C PRO A 13 7.54 0.42 -13.32
N PHE A 14 6.40 0.71 -12.66
CA PHE A 14 5.11 0.73 -13.35
C PHE A 14 5.03 1.96 -14.24
N GLN A 15 4.92 1.76 -15.56
CA GLN A 15 4.88 2.85 -16.55
C GLN A 15 3.53 2.99 -17.23
N ASN A 16 2.65 2.00 -17.06
CA ASN A 16 1.31 2.03 -17.61
C ASN A 16 0.34 1.18 -16.76
N ILE A 17 -0.95 1.31 -17.04
CA ILE A 17 -2.01 0.57 -16.35
C ILE A 17 -1.86 -0.95 -16.57
N GLN A 18 -1.37 -1.38 -17.74
CA GLN A 18 -1.23 -2.81 -18.06
C GLN A 18 -0.17 -3.48 -17.18
N ASP A 19 0.89 -2.78 -16.80
CA ASP A 19 1.90 -3.30 -15.89
C ASP A 19 1.31 -3.59 -14.51
N VAL A 20 0.39 -2.73 -14.04
CA VAL A 20 -0.36 -2.93 -12.80
C VAL A 20 -1.31 -4.12 -12.93
N VAL A 21 -2.08 -4.20 -14.03
CA VAL A 21 -2.97 -5.35 -14.28
C VAL A 21 -2.19 -6.66 -14.28
N LYS A 22 -1.02 -6.72 -14.94
CA LYS A 22 -0.14 -7.89 -14.95
C LYS A 22 0.34 -8.27 -13.56
N LEU A 23 0.68 -7.31 -12.70
CA LEU A 23 1.02 -7.59 -11.30
C LEU A 23 -0.16 -8.24 -10.57
N PHE A 24 -1.37 -7.69 -10.74
CA PHE A 24 -2.58 -8.23 -10.10
C PHE A 24 -2.91 -9.63 -10.60
N GLU A 25 -2.87 -9.86 -11.91
CA GLU A 25 -3.06 -11.19 -12.50
C GLU A 25 -2.04 -12.19 -11.97
N GLU A 26 -0.77 -11.83 -11.89
CA GLU A 26 0.26 -12.73 -11.39
C GLU A 26 0.09 -13.01 -9.89
N GLN A 27 -0.33 -12.04 -9.09
CA GLN A 27 -0.63 -12.24 -7.66
C GLN A 27 -1.87 -13.12 -7.45
N LEU A 28 -2.90 -12.98 -8.28
CA LEU A 28 -4.15 -13.75 -8.17
C LEU A 28 -4.03 -15.18 -8.73
N ASN A 29 -3.13 -15.41 -9.68
CA ASN A 29 -2.92 -16.72 -10.29
C ASN A 29 -1.84 -17.58 -9.58
N LYS A 30 -1.19 -17.04 -8.55
CA LYS A 30 -0.23 -17.81 -7.74
C LYS A 30 -0.97 -18.84 -6.87
N PRO A 31 -0.34 -19.99 -6.58
CA PRO A 31 -0.93 -21.02 -5.71
C PRO A 31 -0.95 -20.61 -4.23
N GLU A 32 -0.23 -19.55 -3.87
CA GLU A 32 -0.18 -18.99 -2.52
C GLU A 32 -1.12 -17.78 -2.41
N ASP A 33 -1.45 -17.39 -1.18
CA ASP A 33 -2.31 -16.23 -0.94
C ASP A 33 -1.69 -14.93 -1.49
N PRO A 34 -2.50 -14.07 -2.15
CA PRO A 34 -2.02 -12.82 -2.72
C PRO A 34 -1.57 -11.85 -1.62
N ASP A 35 -0.49 -11.10 -1.88
CA ASP A 35 -0.03 -10.08 -0.93
C ASP A 35 -0.91 -8.82 -0.99
N LEU A 36 -1.93 -8.79 -0.15
CA LEU A 36 -2.86 -7.67 -0.03
C LEU A 36 -2.16 -6.36 0.39
N THR A 37 -1.05 -6.45 1.13
CA THR A 37 -0.32 -5.26 1.60
C THR A 37 0.34 -4.57 0.42
N LEU A 38 1.05 -5.35 -0.41
CA LEU A 38 1.68 -4.86 -1.63
C LEU A 38 0.64 -4.24 -2.57
N LEU A 39 -0.44 -4.96 -2.87
CA LEU A 39 -1.48 -4.51 -3.80
C LEU A 39 -2.13 -3.20 -3.34
N SER A 40 -2.41 -3.08 -2.03
CA SER A 40 -2.99 -1.86 -1.45
C SER A 40 -2.05 -0.67 -1.51
N ILE A 41 -0.75 -0.88 -1.26
CA ILE A 41 0.26 0.19 -1.35
C ILE A 41 0.41 0.67 -2.80
N VAL A 42 0.48 -0.24 -3.77
CA VAL A 42 0.60 0.10 -5.20
C VAL A 42 -0.62 0.89 -5.67
N LEU A 43 -1.83 0.41 -5.39
CA LEU A 43 -3.06 1.13 -5.78
C LEU A 43 -3.13 2.52 -5.14
N GLY A 44 -2.83 2.60 -3.84
CA GLY A 44 -2.85 3.87 -3.13
C GLY A 44 -1.80 4.87 -3.63
N ALA A 45 -0.62 4.39 -4.05
CA ALA A 45 0.40 5.23 -4.67
C ALA A 45 -0.06 5.78 -6.03
N ILE A 46 -0.62 4.93 -6.89
CA ILE A 46 -1.18 5.33 -8.20
C ILE A 46 -2.30 6.34 -7.98
N GLU A 47 -3.24 6.03 -7.09
CA GLU A 47 -4.38 6.88 -6.77
C GLU A 47 -3.92 8.25 -6.29
N ASN A 48 -3.02 8.31 -5.31
CA ASN A 48 -2.48 9.56 -4.78
C ASN A 48 -1.84 10.43 -5.87
N ILE A 49 -1.11 9.83 -6.82
CA ILE A 49 -0.47 10.60 -7.88
C ILE A 49 -1.48 11.07 -8.93
N LEU A 50 -2.46 10.23 -9.30
CA LEU A 50 -3.45 10.56 -10.32
C LEU A 50 -4.57 11.50 -9.84
N THR A 51 -4.92 11.48 -8.54
CA THR A 51 -6.06 12.24 -8.00
C THR A 51 -5.66 13.35 -7.04
N VAL A 52 -4.64 13.16 -6.19
CA VAL A 52 -4.27 14.11 -5.13
C VAL A 52 -3.17 15.09 -5.59
N ASN A 53 -2.16 14.61 -6.32
CA ASN A 53 -1.01 15.41 -6.78
C ASN A 53 -1.14 15.99 -8.19
N ARG A 54 -2.32 15.94 -8.82
CA ARG A 54 -2.52 16.38 -10.21
C ARG A 54 -2.19 17.86 -10.43
N THR A 55 -2.23 18.67 -9.37
CA THR A 55 -1.85 20.10 -9.38
C THR A 55 -0.35 20.33 -9.60
N VAL A 56 0.53 19.39 -9.22
CA VAL A 56 1.99 19.53 -9.41
C VAL A 56 2.40 19.24 -10.86
N LEU A 57 1.69 18.35 -11.55
CA LEU A 57 1.98 17.99 -12.95
C LEU A 57 1.52 19.07 -13.95
N THR A 58 0.65 19.99 -13.54
CA THR A 58 0.16 21.09 -14.38
C THR A 58 1.07 22.32 -14.42
N ASP A 59 2.06 22.44 -13.53
CA ASP A 59 2.93 23.63 -13.44
C ASP A 59 4.21 23.51 -14.30
N VAL A 60 4.37 22.38 -15.00
CA VAL A 60 5.45 22.15 -15.97
C VAL A 60 4.87 22.26 -17.38
N ASP A 61 5.02 23.45 -17.95
CA ASP A 61 4.82 23.83 -19.37
C ASP A 61 4.18 22.76 -20.28
N CYS A 62 2.89 22.89 -20.60
CA CYS A 62 2.27 21.99 -21.57
C CYS A 62 1.38 22.71 -22.60
N SER A 63 2.04 23.32 -23.59
CA SER A 63 1.46 23.61 -24.90
C SER A 63 1.56 22.42 -25.87
N LYS A 64 2.02 21.23 -25.44
CA LYS A 64 2.13 20.03 -26.30
C LYS A 64 1.95 18.73 -25.50
N SER A 65 0.85 18.04 -25.79
CA SER A 65 0.44 16.69 -25.35
C SER A 65 -0.54 16.65 -24.16
N LEU A 66 -1.81 16.37 -24.50
CA LEU A 66 -2.95 16.17 -23.58
C LEU A 66 -3.00 14.75 -23.01
N GLU A 67 -1.93 13.95 -23.14
CA GLU A 67 -1.92 12.57 -22.66
C GLU A 67 -1.60 12.54 -21.16
N PRO A 68 -2.43 11.88 -20.33
CA PRO A 68 -2.12 11.71 -18.92
C PRO A 68 -0.85 10.87 -18.78
N ILE A 69 0.23 11.50 -18.35
CA ILE A 69 1.50 10.83 -18.06
C ILE A 69 1.25 9.88 -16.87
N PHE A 70 1.32 8.57 -17.11
CA PHE A 70 1.25 7.59 -16.03
C PHE A 70 2.50 7.75 -15.16
N PRO A 71 2.35 7.89 -13.83
CA PRO A 71 3.49 8.13 -12.97
C PRO A 71 4.35 6.87 -12.87
N ALA A 72 5.64 7.03 -13.13
CA ALA A 72 6.61 5.96 -12.90
C ALA A 72 6.70 5.68 -11.40
N ILE A 73 6.16 4.55 -10.95
CA ILE A 73 6.27 4.12 -9.54
C ILE A 73 7.51 3.26 -9.43
N GLU A 74 8.45 3.69 -8.60
CA GLU A 74 9.67 2.95 -8.31
C GLU A 74 9.47 1.87 -7.24
N PHE A 75 10.19 0.77 -7.41
CA PHE A 75 10.20 -0.33 -6.43
C PHE A 75 10.63 0.14 -5.05
N SER A 76 11.65 1.00 -4.99
CA SER A 76 12.21 1.60 -3.78
C SER A 76 11.13 2.22 -2.88
N THR A 77 10.18 2.93 -3.48
CA THR A 77 9.11 3.62 -2.76
C THR A 77 8.12 2.63 -2.17
N VAL A 78 7.72 1.62 -2.94
CA VAL A 78 6.79 0.58 -2.49
C VAL A 78 7.44 -0.30 -1.42
N GLU A 79 8.70 -0.66 -1.59
CA GLU A 79 9.46 -1.47 -0.64
C GLU A 79 9.60 -0.77 0.73
N VAL A 80 9.96 0.52 0.75
CA VAL A 80 10.06 1.29 2.00
C VAL A 80 8.71 1.32 2.73
N LEU A 81 7.62 1.56 2.01
CA LEU A 81 6.27 1.58 2.58
C LEU A 81 5.85 0.21 3.10
N TYR A 82 6.12 -0.84 2.32
CA TYR A 82 5.83 -2.22 2.70
C TYR A 82 6.57 -2.60 3.99
N ASN A 83 7.89 -2.37 4.03
CA ASN A 83 8.72 -2.67 5.18
C ASN A 83 8.29 -1.85 6.41
N LYS A 84 7.88 -0.60 6.23
CA LYS A 84 7.31 0.22 7.31
C LYS A 84 6.04 -0.41 7.90
N PHE A 85 5.11 -0.88 7.07
CA PHE A 85 3.90 -1.55 7.55
C PHE A 85 4.21 -2.84 8.29
N VAL A 86 5.04 -3.71 7.68
CA VAL A 86 5.44 -4.99 8.27
C VAL A 86 6.14 -4.78 9.61
N THR A 87 6.98 -3.74 9.72
CA THR A 87 7.66 -3.38 10.97
C THR A 87 6.65 -2.99 12.03
N ILE A 88 5.68 -2.12 11.73
CA ILE A 88 4.64 -1.70 12.69
C ILE A 88 3.88 -2.91 13.25
N VAL A 89 3.46 -3.85 12.38
CA VAL A 89 2.69 -5.02 12.81
C VAL A 89 3.57 -5.98 13.61
N LYS A 90 4.74 -6.37 13.09
CA LYS A 90 5.61 -7.37 13.73
C LYS A 90 6.27 -6.87 15.01
N SER A 91 6.54 -5.57 15.15
CA SER A 91 7.09 -5.03 16.39
C SER A 91 6.06 -4.92 17.50
N SER A 92 4.76 -4.90 17.15
CA SER A 92 3.67 -4.64 18.09
C SER A 92 2.93 -5.90 18.52
N VAL A 93 3.18 -7.03 17.85
CA VAL A 93 2.51 -8.31 18.09
C VAL A 93 3.58 -9.40 18.25
N ASP A 94 3.77 -9.88 19.48
CA ASP A 94 4.62 -11.03 19.75
C ASP A 94 3.82 -12.33 19.57
N LEU A 95 4.12 -13.08 18.51
CA LEU A 95 3.44 -14.34 18.21
C LEU A 95 3.78 -15.46 19.22
N THR A 96 4.85 -15.34 20.00
CA THR A 96 5.21 -16.36 21.00
C THR A 96 4.22 -16.42 22.17
N GLU A 97 3.48 -15.32 22.40
CA GLU A 97 2.40 -15.21 23.37
C GLU A 97 1.14 -15.98 22.93
N TYR A 98 1.02 -16.29 21.63
CA TYR A 98 -0.16 -16.91 21.02
C TYR A 98 0.17 -18.31 20.46
N LYS A 99 0.15 -19.33 21.32
CA LYS A 99 0.58 -20.72 21.00
C LYS A 99 -0.49 -21.59 20.30
N SER A 100 -1.57 -20.99 19.82
CA SER A 100 -2.66 -21.70 19.16
C SER A 100 -2.36 -21.89 17.67
N GLU A 101 -2.75 -23.03 17.10
CA GLU A 101 -2.70 -23.29 15.66
C GLU A 101 -3.60 -22.34 14.87
N TYR A 102 -4.69 -21.90 15.48
CA TYR A 102 -5.64 -20.93 14.91
C TYR A 102 -5.52 -19.57 15.58
N ALA A 103 -5.80 -18.50 14.82
CA ALA A 103 -5.89 -17.15 15.36
C ALA A 103 -6.98 -17.05 16.43
N THR A 104 -6.61 -16.69 17.65
CA THR A 104 -7.57 -16.46 18.74
C THR A 104 -8.16 -15.05 18.65
N ARG A 105 -9.28 -14.84 19.33
CA ARG A 105 -9.92 -13.53 19.42
C ARG A 105 -8.98 -12.46 20.00
N GLU A 106 -8.11 -12.85 20.92
CA GLU A 106 -7.13 -11.98 21.56
C GLU A 106 -6.06 -11.51 20.56
N LEU A 107 -5.58 -12.40 19.70
CA LEU A 107 -4.65 -12.05 18.62
C LEU A 107 -5.30 -11.09 17.62
N VAL A 108 -6.52 -11.41 17.16
CA VAL A 108 -7.26 -10.56 16.22
C VAL A 108 -7.51 -9.17 16.83
N LYS A 109 -7.92 -9.13 18.10
CA LYS A 109 -8.13 -7.88 18.83
C LYS A 109 -6.83 -7.08 18.96
N LYS A 110 -5.71 -7.73 19.29
CA LYS A 110 -4.41 -7.06 19.42
C LYS A 110 -3.99 -6.40 18.11
N VAL A 111 -4.12 -7.12 16.97
CA VAL A 111 -3.84 -6.56 15.64
C VAL A 111 -4.76 -5.38 15.35
N SER A 112 -6.06 -5.50 15.62
CA SER A 112 -7.02 -4.41 15.47
C SER A 112 -6.64 -3.18 16.30
N ASP A 113 -6.25 -3.38 17.57
CA ASP A 113 -5.86 -2.29 18.48
C ASP A 113 -4.55 -1.60 18.01
N VAL A 114 -3.62 -2.35 17.41
CA VAL A 114 -2.38 -1.81 16.80
C VAL A 114 -2.69 -0.94 15.60
N ILE A 115 -3.54 -1.41 14.68
CA ILE A 115 -3.95 -0.61 13.52
C ILE A 115 -4.70 0.64 13.98
N TRP A 116 -5.66 0.48 14.90
CA TRP A 116 -6.46 1.58 15.43
C TRP A 116 -5.61 2.65 16.14
N SER A 117 -4.63 2.24 16.95
CA SER A 117 -3.75 3.17 17.67
C SER A 117 -2.73 3.87 16.75
N SER A 118 -2.40 3.25 15.62
CA SER A 118 -1.49 3.82 14.61
C SER A 118 -2.18 4.87 13.73
N LEU A 119 -3.51 4.89 13.69
CA LEU A 119 -4.29 5.91 13.00
C LEU A 119 -4.25 7.23 13.77
N THR A 120 -3.90 8.30 13.07
CA THR A 120 -4.10 9.66 13.61
C THR A 120 -5.59 9.91 13.69
N ARG A 121 -6.07 10.44 14.82
CA ARG A 121 -7.46 10.89 14.97
C ARG A 121 -7.73 12.05 14.02
N SER A 122 -7.98 11.77 12.75
CA SER A 122 -8.47 12.77 11.81
C SER A 122 -9.93 13.03 12.12
N ASN A 123 -10.23 14.21 12.67
CA ASN A 123 -11.59 14.67 13.04
C ASN A 123 -12.50 14.99 11.84
N TYR A 124 -12.13 14.60 10.62
CA TYR A 124 -12.92 14.85 9.41
C TYR A 124 -13.22 13.51 8.74
N LYS A 125 -14.49 13.09 8.85
CA LYS A 125 -14.96 11.78 8.40
C LYS A 125 -15.20 11.67 6.89
N ASP A 126 -15.09 12.77 6.14
CA ASP A 126 -15.50 12.84 4.72
C ASP A 126 -14.34 13.23 3.79
N LYS A 127 -13.14 12.65 3.99
CA LYS A 127 -12.02 12.83 3.06
C LYS A 127 -11.95 11.65 2.10
N ALA A 128 -12.06 11.93 0.80
CA ALA A 128 -11.77 10.95 -0.24
C ALA A 128 -10.31 10.47 -0.17
N HIS A 129 -10.04 9.27 -0.69
CA HIS A 129 -8.69 8.72 -0.88
C HIS A 129 -7.95 8.25 0.40
N LEU A 130 -8.68 7.88 1.46
CA LEU A 130 -8.13 7.38 2.72
C LEU A 130 -8.17 5.86 2.88
N GLN A 131 -8.71 5.13 1.91
CA GLN A 131 -9.03 3.70 2.03
C GLN A 131 -7.83 2.74 1.87
N SER A 132 -6.66 3.23 1.44
CA SER A 132 -5.49 2.39 1.14
C SER A 132 -4.45 2.36 2.27
N LEU A 133 -3.67 1.28 2.36
CA LEU A 133 -2.50 1.23 3.26
C LEU A 133 -1.46 2.29 2.91
N TYR A 134 -1.44 2.78 1.67
CA TYR A 134 -0.62 3.93 1.31
C TYR A 134 -1.02 5.18 2.12
N SER A 135 -2.32 5.49 2.22
CA SER A 135 -2.83 6.60 3.05
C SER A 135 -2.51 6.39 4.54
N PHE A 136 -2.63 5.15 5.01
CA PHE A 136 -2.20 4.80 6.37
C PHE A 136 -0.74 5.15 6.65
N LEU A 137 0.17 4.80 5.74
CA LEU A 137 1.60 4.95 5.95
C LEU A 137 2.13 6.36 5.70
N THR A 138 1.47 7.12 4.83
CA THR A 138 1.88 8.47 4.40
C THR A 138 1.14 9.57 5.14
N GLY A 139 -0.17 9.42 5.38
CA GLY A 139 -1.03 10.40 6.04
C GLY A 139 -1.54 9.98 7.42
N LYS A 140 -1.34 8.71 7.83
CA LYS A 140 -1.89 8.12 9.07
C LYS A 140 -3.40 8.26 9.21
N SER A 141 -4.14 8.20 8.10
CA SER A 141 -5.60 8.26 8.08
C SER A 141 -6.15 7.10 7.25
N ILE A 142 -7.09 6.35 7.84
CA ILE A 142 -7.95 5.35 7.20
C ILE A 142 -9.36 5.65 7.70
N LEU A 143 -10.34 5.64 6.80
CA LEU A 143 -11.77 5.77 7.12
C LEU A 143 -12.41 4.41 7.36
#